data_AF-A0A450WM41-F1
#
_entry.id   AF-A0A450WM41-F1
#
_cell.length_a   1.000
_cell.length_b   1.000
_cell.length_c   1.000
_cell.angle_alpha   90.00
_cell.angle_beta   90.00
_cell.angle_gamma   90.00
#
_symmetry.space_group_name_H-M   'P 1'
#
loop_
_entity.id
_entity.type
_entity.pdbx_description
1 polymer ?
#
loop_
_entity_poly.entity_id
_entity_poly.type
_entity_poly.pdbx_seq_one_letter_code
_entity_poly.pdbx_strand_id
1 'polypeptide(L)'
;MKYIKILPADRLEFQMFVLDDLADELLANGKDVIKVTIGISELPIPEKVQKVFSETLLDHEKTHLVYPEGLPELRQAITEYYDKNYGVKTTPNNVFVNVGTSAVFRNIFQLTGHPGSEILLPRPYYCLYLLSAILTDATIKHYEIDLKTGGIDFDSFSRAFDPKKTSVIVINSPGNPLGNIIPEADIARLNDIVAGQAHIIHDEIYNNVVFYDEYKSPLIYLDKHLDTQIITNAFSKGFRMYTKRVGYAIVPDSLMMPMRIMQQHTLLTSDPVNQYGMIEALKDLASPRELMVLYRNRAEYSFDNLKDTGCNPIKAYGGFYVTLDCDDWIKEKGFGDSKDLARDILEKVYVATVPSTDFGIPNGLRLSFCNSRYNEAIDRLRTYFTEAAT
;
A
#
# COMPACT_ATOMS: atom_id res chain seq x y z
N MET A 1 18.39 -27.30 9.30
CA MET A 1 17.76 -26.91 8.02
C MET A 1 16.49 -27.68 7.65
N LYS A 2 16.22 -28.91 8.15
CA LYS A 2 14.99 -29.68 7.80
C LYS A 2 13.64 -29.10 8.25
N TYR A 3 13.63 -28.13 9.16
CA TYR A 3 12.39 -27.61 9.79
C TYR A 3 12.06 -26.17 9.41
N ILE A 4 12.83 -25.55 8.50
CA ILE A 4 12.52 -24.22 7.99
C ILE A 4 11.93 -24.42 6.60
N LYS A 5 10.71 -23.92 6.37
CA LYS A 5 10.15 -23.79 5.02
C LYS A 5 10.98 -22.71 4.32
N ILE A 6 12.12 -23.10 3.75
CA ILE A 6 12.96 -22.21 2.95
C ILE A 6 12.17 -21.95 1.68
N LEU A 7 11.54 -20.77 1.64
CA LEU A 7 10.99 -20.26 0.40
C LEU A 7 12.20 -19.89 -0.50
N PRO A 8 12.17 -20.22 -1.80
CA PRO A 8 13.33 -20.00 -2.68
C PRO A 8 13.73 -18.52 -2.66
N ALA A 9 15.01 -18.24 -2.35
CA ALA A 9 15.50 -16.87 -2.17
C ALA A 9 15.38 -16.05 -3.47
N ASP A 10 15.61 -16.69 -4.62
CA ASP A 10 15.45 -16.13 -5.97
C ASP A 10 14.02 -15.68 -6.28
N ARG A 11 13.02 -16.27 -5.61
CA ARG A 11 11.60 -15.93 -5.79
C ARG A 11 11.05 -14.93 -4.78
N LEU A 12 11.84 -14.56 -3.77
CA LEU A 12 11.42 -13.66 -2.67
C LEU A 12 12.36 -12.49 -2.44
N GLU A 13 13.50 -12.43 -3.12
CA GLU A 13 14.36 -11.27 -3.09
C GLU A 13 13.61 -10.06 -3.65
N PHE A 14 13.22 -9.17 -2.76
CA PHE A 14 12.50 -7.96 -3.11
C PHE A 14 13.49 -6.98 -3.74
N GLN A 15 13.39 -6.83 -5.06
CA GLN A 15 14.37 -6.10 -5.86
C GLN A 15 14.45 -4.62 -5.44
N MET A 16 13.36 -4.05 -4.92
CA MET A 16 13.38 -2.72 -4.32
C MET A 16 14.53 -2.55 -3.31
N PHE A 17 14.79 -3.53 -2.43
CA PHE A 17 15.88 -3.43 -1.44
C PHE A 17 17.24 -3.65 -2.07
N VAL A 18 17.35 -4.54 -3.05
CA VAL A 18 18.60 -4.77 -3.80
C VAL A 18 19.04 -3.49 -4.51
N LEU A 19 18.12 -2.82 -5.21
CA LEU A 19 18.41 -1.58 -5.92
C LEU A 19 18.71 -0.42 -4.95
N ASP A 20 18.10 -0.43 -3.76
CA ASP A 20 18.41 0.53 -2.71
C ASP A 20 19.83 0.35 -2.14
N ASP A 21 20.22 -0.89 -1.87
CA ASP A 21 21.55 -1.21 -1.35
C ASP A 21 22.64 -0.83 -2.38
N LEU A 22 22.43 -1.18 -3.66
CA LEU A 22 23.32 -0.78 -4.76
C LEU A 22 23.42 0.75 -4.90
N ALA A 23 22.30 1.46 -4.73
CA ALA A 23 22.29 2.93 -4.75
C ALA A 23 23.09 3.52 -3.57
N ASP A 24 22.98 2.92 -2.39
CA ASP A 24 23.73 3.34 -1.20
C ASP A 24 25.23 3.09 -1.34
N GLU A 25 25.64 1.99 -1.99
CA GLU A 25 27.05 1.74 -2.35
C GLU A 25 27.59 2.80 -3.32
N LEU A 26 26.82 3.19 -4.34
CA LEU A 26 27.22 4.23 -5.28
C LEU A 26 27.32 5.61 -4.59
N LEU A 27 26.39 5.94 -3.70
CA LEU A 27 26.46 7.14 -2.86
C LEU A 27 27.71 7.14 -1.99
N ALA A 28 28.03 6.02 -1.34
CA ALA A 28 29.23 5.87 -0.51
C ALA A 28 30.52 6.05 -1.32
N ASN A 29 30.49 5.73 -2.62
CA ASN A 29 31.58 5.94 -3.57
C ASN A 29 31.59 7.36 -4.20
N GLY A 30 30.78 8.29 -3.67
CA GLY A 30 30.75 9.69 -4.10
C GLY A 30 30.00 9.95 -5.40
N LYS A 31 29.17 9.01 -5.87
CA LYS A 31 28.31 9.21 -7.04
C LYS A 31 27.06 10.01 -6.66
N ASP A 32 26.56 10.78 -7.61
CA ASP A 32 25.35 11.59 -7.42
C ASP A 32 24.08 10.79 -7.80
N VAL A 33 23.59 10.00 -6.85
CA VAL A 33 22.46 9.07 -7.04
C VAL A 33 21.16 9.64 -6.50
N ILE A 34 20.07 9.47 -7.25
CA ILE A 34 18.71 9.81 -6.82
C ILE A 34 17.89 8.54 -6.64
N LYS A 35 17.40 8.30 -5.41
CA LYS A 35 16.55 7.14 -5.07
C LYS A 35 15.07 7.49 -5.21
N VAL A 36 14.37 6.88 -6.17
CA VAL A 36 12.91 6.97 -6.34
C VAL A 36 12.26 5.61 -6.08
N THR A 37 12.67 4.96 -5.01
CA THR A 37 12.35 3.55 -4.71
C THR A 37 11.27 3.39 -3.65
N ILE A 38 11.56 3.79 -2.40
CA ILE A 38 10.69 3.63 -1.24
C ILE A 38 9.73 4.83 -1.12
N GLY A 39 8.46 4.55 -0.82
CA GLY A 39 7.45 5.56 -0.53
C GLY A 39 7.56 6.12 0.89
N ILE A 40 8.67 6.79 1.19
CA ILE A 40 8.94 7.50 2.46
C ILE A 40 8.96 9.00 2.17
N SER A 41 7.93 9.72 2.64
CA SER A 41 7.86 11.17 2.51
C SER A 41 9.12 11.86 3.06
N GLU A 42 9.63 12.82 2.29
CA GLU A 42 10.72 13.70 2.69
C GLU A 42 10.28 14.77 3.70
N LEU A 43 8.97 15.01 3.82
CA LEU A 43 8.42 16.01 4.72
C LEU A 43 8.35 15.50 6.17
N PRO A 44 8.60 16.36 7.18
CA PRO A 44 8.67 15.96 8.57
C PRO A 44 7.29 15.65 9.16
N ILE A 45 7.29 14.98 10.32
CA ILE A 45 6.11 14.83 11.17
C ILE A 45 5.69 16.22 11.69
N PRO A 46 4.39 16.58 11.72
CA PRO A 46 3.95 17.88 12.24
C PRO A 46 4.35 18.12 13.70
N GLU A 47 4.75 19.34 14.04
CA GLU A 47 5.25 19.72 15.37
C GLU A 47 4.24 19.40 16.49
N LYS A 48 2.94 19.64 16.25
CA LYS A 48 1.88 19.32 17.21
C LYS A 48 1.86 17.84 17.59
N VAL A 49 2.07 16.96 16.62
CA VAL A 49 2.14 15.51 16.86
C VAL A 49 3.41 15.14 17.61
N GLN A 50 4.57 15.75 17.25
CA GLN A 50 5.83 15.54 17.97
C GLN A 50 5.73 15.94 19.46
N LYS A 51 5.05 17.06 19.73
CA LYS A 51 4.79 17.53 21.09
C LYS A 51 3.97 16.52 21.88
N VAL A 52 2.88 16.01 21.30
CA VAL A 52 2.06 14.97 21.95
C VAL A 52 2.86 13.69 22.21
N PHE A 53 3.72 13.25 21.30
CA PHE A 53 4.62 12.11 21.56
C PHE A 53 5.51 12.38 22.78
N SER A 54 6.13 13.56 22.84
CA SER A 54 7.07 13.91 23.90
C SER A 54 6.39 14.02 25.26
N GLU A 55 5.24 14.68 25.32
CA GLU A 55 4.45 14.82 26.54
C GLU A 55 3.91 13.49 27.04
N THR A 56 3.41 12.64 26.12
CA THR A 56 2.87 11.32 26.48
C THR A 56 3.96 10.39 26.97
N LEU A 57 5.16 10.43 26.38
CA LEU A 57 6.29 9.61 26.82
C LEU A 57 6.70 9.89 28.27
N LEU A 58 6.52 11.12 28.75
CA LEU A 58 6.83 11.53 30.12
C LEU A 58 5.69 11.25 31.11
N ASP A 59 4.53 10.79 30.62
CA ASP A 59 3.34 10.53 31.42
C ASP A 59 3.22 9.02 31.73
N HIS A 60 3.54 8.64 32.97
CA HIS A 60 3.46 7.25 33.39
C HIS A 60 2.06 6.67 33.24
N GLU A 61 1.01 7.46 33.54
CA GLU A 61 -0.38 7.00 33.50
C GLU A 61 -0.83 6.63 32.09
N LYS A 62 -0.26 7.28 31.07
CA LYS A 62 -0.54 6.97 29.66
C LYS A 62 0.35 5.86 29.12
N THR A 63 1.62 5.82 29.50
CA THR A 63 2.60 4.86 28.94
C THR A 63 2.37 3.43 29.41
N HIS A 64 1.73 3.21 30.55
CA HIS A 64 1.47 1.86 31.08
C HIS A 64 0.12 1.24 30.63
N LEU A 65 -0.67 1.96 29.82
CA LEU A 65 -1.97 1.48 29.36
C LEU A 65 -1.83 0.27 28.43
N VAL A 66 -2.70 -0.73 28.63
CA VAL A 66 -2.73 -1.95 27.82
C VAL A 66 -4.14 -2.18 27.28
N TYR A 67 -4.29 -2.01 25.97
CA TYR A 67 -5.52 -2.27 25.24
C TYR A 67 -5.19 -3.03 23.95
N PRO A 68 -5.43 -4.34 23.89
CA PRO A 68 -5.09 -5.14 22.71
C PRO A 68 -5.68 -4.59 21.40
N GLU A 69 -6.92 -4.12 21.43
CA GLU A 69 -7.60 -3.55 20.27
C GLU A 69 -7.21 -2.09 19.98
N GLY A 70 -6.40 -1.47 20.84
CA GLY A 70 -6.04 -0.05 20.80
C GLY A 70 -6.78 0.79 21.84
N LEU A 71 -6.20 1.97 22.11
CA LEU A 71 -6.75 2.95 23.04
C LEU A 71 -8.21 3.26 22.69
N PRO A 72 -9.15 3.22 23.67
CA PRO A 72 -10.54 3.61 23.44
C PRO A 72 -10.68 4.96 22.74
N GLU A 73 -9.85 5.95 23.12
CA GLU A 73 -9.85 7.29 22.57
C GLU A 73 -9.39 7.32 21.10
N LEU A 74 -8.42 6.49 20.72
CA LEU A 74 -8.00 6.40 19.33
C LEU A 74 -9.06 5.72 18.48
N ARG A 75 -9.70 4.66 18.98
CA ARG A 75 -10.80 3.99 18.28
C ARG A 75 -12.00 4.92 18.05
N GLN A 76 -12.31 5.75 19.05
CA GLN A 76 -13.30 6.82 18.91
C GLN A 76 -12.88 7.86 17.87
N ALA A 77 -11.65 8.38 17.95
CA ALA A 77 -11.16 9.38 17.00
C ALA A 77 -11.14 8.87 15.55
N ILE A 78 -10.80 7.60 15.32
CA ILE A 78 -10.87 6.96 14.00
C ILE A 78 -12.31 6.93 13.50
N THR A 79 -13.27 6.55 14.33
CA THR A 79 -14.70 6.53 13.97
C THR A 79 -15.19 7.92 13.56
N GLU A 80 -14.88 8.94 14.36
CA GLU A 80 -15.23 10.33 14.08
C GLU A 80 -14.55 10.86 12.79
N TYR A 81 -13.31 10.46 12.56
CA TYR A 81 -12.58 10.80 11.34
C TYR A 81 -13.26 10.20 10.09
N TYR A 82 -13.70 8.95 10.15
CA TYR A 82 -14.39 8.29 9.03
C TYR A 82 -15.76 8.88 8.75
N ASP A 83 -16.56 9.15 9.78
CA ASP A 83 -17.87 9.78 9.62
C ASP A 83 -17.72 11.20 9.02
N LYS A 84 -16.81 12.00 9.58
CA LYS A 84 -16.61 13.39 9.14
C LYS A 84 -16.05 13.51 7.71
N ASN A 85 -15.05 12.70 7.36
CA ASN A 85 -14.31 12.88 6.10
C ASN A 85 -14.79 11.96 4.98
N TYR A 86 -15.42 10.84 5.31
CA TYR A 86 -15.87 9.87 4.31
C TYR A 86 -17.36 9.57 4.42
N GLY A 87 -18.08 10.00 5.46
CA GLY A 87 -19.50 9.68 5.68
C GLY A 87 -19.75 8.25 6.16
N VAL A 88 -18.69 7.52 6.54
CA VAL A 88 -18.78 6.12 6.98
C VAL A 88 -19.17 6.08 8.46
N LYS A 89 -20.38 5.57 8.73
CA LYS A 89 -20.86 5.35 10.09
C LYS A 89 -20.39 4.00 10.60
N THR A 90 -19.41 4.02 11.50
CA THR A 90 -18.92 2.84 12.22
C THR A 90 -18.98 3.08 13.73
N THR A 91 -18.56 2.11 14.53
CA THR A 91 -18.45 2.24 15.98
C THR A 91 -17.02 1.96 16.46
N PRO A 92 -16.60 2.50 17.62
CA PRO A 92 -15.29 2.16 18.19
C PRO A 92 -15.11 0.66 18.50
N ASN A 93 -16.20 -0.10 18.59
CA ASN A 93 -16.18 -1.54 18.79
C ASN A 93 -15.84 -2.32 17.51
N ASN A 94 -15.86 -1.66 16.35
CA ASN A 94 -15.45 -2.22 15.06
C ASN A 94 -14.01 -1.84 14.70
N VAL A 95 -13.37 -0.93 15.44
CA VAL A 95 -12.01 -0.48 15.14
C VAL A 95 -10.98 -1.33 15.89
N PHE A 96 -10.02 -1.89 15.16
CA PHE A 96 -8.90 -2.65 15.69
C PHE A 96 -7.58 -1.98 15.30
N VAL A 97 -6.81 -1.50 16.28
CA VAL A 97 -5.50 -0.86 16.09
C VAL A 97 -4.38 -1.90 16.22
N ASN A 98 -3.41 -1.86 15.31
CA ASN A 98 -2.26 -2.76 15.32
C ASN A 98 -0.96 -2.05 14.88
N VAL A 99 0.15 -2.81 14.92
CA VAL A 99 1.50 -2.37 14.56
C VAL A 99 1.64 -2.25 13.03
N GLY A 100 0.97 -1.24 12.47
CA GLY A 100 0.75 -1.06 11.03
C GLY A 100 -0.29 -2.01 10.44
N THR A 101 -0.69 -1.77 9.18
CA THR A 101 -1.62 -2.66 8.46
C THR A 101 -1.00 -4.02 8.14
N SER A 102 0.34 -4.14 8.09
CA SER A 102 1.00 -5.42 7.85
C SER A 102 0.65 -6.50 8.87
N ALA A 103 0.57 -6.13 10.15
CA ALA A 103 0.13 -7.05 11.19
C ALA A 103 -1.36 -7.40 11.05
N VAL A 104 -2.19 -6.44 10.62
CA VAL A 104 -3.61 -6.67 10.33
C VAL A 104 -3.80 -7.68 9.21
N PHE A 105 -3.15 -7.49 8.05
CA PHE A 105 -3.20 -8.43 6.93
C PHE A 105 -2.76 -9.83 7.34
N ARG A 106 -1.62 -9.93 8.02
CA ARG A 106 -1.13 -11.21 8.54
C ARG A 106 -2.16 -11.89 9.44
N ASN A 107 -2.75 -11.15 10.38
CA ASN A 107 -3.72 -11.73 11.30
C ASN A 107 -5.00 -12.18 10.58
N ILE A 108 -5.57 -11.35 9.70
CA ILE A 108 -6.78 -11.72 8.94
C ILE A 108 -6.50 -12.95 8.07
N PHE A 109 -5.36 -12.99 7.36
CA PHE A 109 -5.00 -14.14 6.53
C PHE A 109 -4.77 -15.40 7.36
N GLN A 110 -4.19 -15.30 8.55
CA GLN A 110 -4.05 -16.45 9.45
C GLN A 110 -5.39 -16.94 10.01
N LEU A 111 -6.36 -16.04 10.22
CA LEU A 111 -7.71 -16.40 10.68
C LEU A 111 -8.59 -17.01 9.59
N THR A 112 -8.39 -16.57 8.34
CA THR A 112 -9.23 -16.96 7.19
C THR A 112 -8.56 -17.99 6.26
N GLY A 113 -7.25 -18.17 6.38
CA GLY A 113 -6.44 -19.08 5.57
C GLY A 113 -6.23 -20.42 6.26
N HIS A 114 -6.69 -21.50 5.62
CA HIS A 114 -6.54 -22.86 6.10
C HIS A 114 -6.44 -23.83 4.91
N PRO A 115 -6.04 -25.10 5.11
CA PRO A 115 -6.02 -26.07 4.03
C PRO A 115 -7.39 -26.14 3.33
N GLY A 116 -7.37 -25.98 2.01
CA GLY A 116 -8.58 -26.00 1.17
C GLY A 116 -9.27 -24.64 0.98
N SER A 117 -8.88 -23.58 1.69
CA SER A 117 -9.35 -22.22 1.40
C SER A 117 -8.46 -21.51 0.37
N GLU A 118 -8.98 -20.42 -0.18
CA GLU A 118 -8.33 -19.59 -1.18
C GLU A 118 -8.26 -18.12 -0.72
N ILE A 119 -7.11 -17.49 -0.92
CA ILE A 119 -6.91 -16.05 -0.77
C ILE A 119 -6.78 -15.45 -2.16
N LEU A 120 -7.68 -14.53 -2.51
CA LEU A 120 -7.75 -13.91 -3.83
C LEU A 120 -7.13 -12.51 -3.81
N LEU A 121 -6.03 -12.34 -4.55
CA LEU A 121 -5.25 -11.10 -4.59
C LEU A 121 -5.38 -10.41 -5.96
N PRO A 122 -5.29 -9.07 -6.04
CA PRO A 122 -5.22 -8.39 -7.31
C PRO A 122 -3.86 -8.62 -7.99
N ARG A 123 -3.79 -8.36 -9.29
CA ARG A 123 -2.55 -8.15 -10.04
C ARG A 123 -2.70 -6.90 -10.90
N PRO A 124 -1.78 -5.94 -10.82
CA PRO A 124 -0.65 -5.91 -9.89
C PRO A 124 -1.07 -5.77 -8.41
N TYR A 125 -0.15 -6.07 -7.50
CA TYR A 125 -0.38 -6.05 -6.05
C TYR A 125 0.76 -5.39 -5.28
N TYR A 126 0.48 -4.97 -4.05
CA TYR A 126 1.52 -4.70 -3.08
C TYR A 126 2.07 -6.03 -2.51
N CYS A 127 3.39 -6.23 -2.62
CA CYS A 127 4.08 -7.50 -2.31
C CYS A 127 3.74 -8.11 -0.94
N LEU A 128 3.43 -7.26 0.04
CA LEU A 128 3.04 -7.67 1.39
C LEU A 128 1.86 -8.65 1.38
N TYR A 129 0.90 -8.50 0.46
CA TYR A 129 -0.26 -9.38 0.42
C TYR A 129 0.16 -10.82 0.09
N LEU A 130 0.96 -10.98 -0.97
CA LEU A 130 1.49 -12.28 -1.36
C LEU A 130 2.37 -12.87 -0.24
N LEU A 131 3.29 -12.09 0.31
CA LEU A 131 4.19 -12.54 1.38
C LEU A 131 3.43 -12.97 2.64
N SER A 132 2.38 -12.24 3.02
CA SER A 132 1.53 -12.60 4.17
C SER A 132 0.71 -13.86 3.89
N ALA A 133 0.18 -14.01 2.67
CA ALA A 133 -0.64 -15.14 2.28
C ALA A 133 0.17 -16.45 2.19
N ILE A 134 1.43 -16.41 1.74
CA ILE A 134 2.33 -17.59 1.66
C ILE A 134 2.60 -18.21 3.04
N LEU A 135 2.48 -17.43 4.11
CA LEU A 135 2.63 -17.90 5.50
C LEU A 135 1.40 -18.65 6.02
N THR A 136 0.34 -18.76 5.22
CA THR A 136 -0.85 -19.56 5.51
C THR A 136 -0.80 -20.89 4.76
N ASP A 137 -1.77 -21.76 5.03
CA ASP A 137 -1.99 -23.00 4.26
C ASP A 137 -3.04 -22.85 3.14
N ALA A 138 -3.46 -21.61 2.84
CA ALA A 138 -4.42 -21.32 1.78
C ALA A 138 -3.77 -21.38 0.39
N THR A 139 -4.60 -21.65 -0.63
CA THR A 139 -4.20 -21.50 -2.03
C THR A 139 -4.31 -20.04 -2.45
N ILE A 140 -3.25 -19.48 -3.05
CA ILE A 140 -3.24 -18.09 -3.50
C ILE A 140 -3.74 -18.03 -4.94
N LYS A 141 -4.83 -17.29 -5.17
CA LYS A 141 -5.41 -17.00 -6.48
C LYS A 141 -5.23 -15.53 -6.80
N HIS A 142 -5.28 -15.20 -8.10
CA HIS A 142 -5.18 -13.83 -8.53
C HIS A 142 -6.29 -13.46 -9.52
N TYR A 143 -6.73 -12.22 -9.45
CA TYR A 143 -7.52 -11.56 -10.48
C TYR A 143 -6.75 -10.33 -10.99
N GLU A 144 -7.02 -9.89 -12.20
CA GLU A 144 -6.29 -8.82 -12.86
C GLU A 144 -7.00 -7.47 -12.70
N ILE A 145 -6.20 -6.42 -12.55
CA ILE A 145 -6.58 -5.01 -12.69
C ILE A 145 -6.10 -4.59 -14.08
N ASP A 146 -7.01 -4.05 -14.88
CA ASP A 146 -6.68 -3.58 -16.21
C ASP A 146 -5.79 -2.34 -16.12
N LEU A 147 -4.58 -2.42 -16.69
CA LEU A 147 -3.58 -1.35 -16.61
C LEU A 147 -4.00 -0.03 -17.29
N LYS A 148 -4.96 -0.09 -18.23
CA LYS A 148 -5.41 1.09 -18.99
C LYS A 148 -6.54 1.81 -18.27
N THR A 149 -7.50 1.06 -17.74
CA THR A 149 -8.70 1.59 -17.06
C THR A 149 -8.48 1.76 -15.56
N GLY A 150 -7.56 1.00 -14.97
CA GLY A 150 -7.37 0.92 -13.52
C GLY A 150 -8.50 0.19 -12.78
N GLY A 151 -9.44 -0.43 -13.50
CA GLY A 151 -10.57 -1.17 -12.95
C GLY A 151 -10.34 -2.68 -12.87
N ILE A 152 -11.33 -3.40 -12.36
CA ILE A 152 -11.27 -4.86 -12.19
C ILE A 152 -11.58 -5.56 -13.52
N ASP A 153 -10.71 -6.47 -13.97
CA ASP A 153 -11.07 -7.42 -15.03
C ASP A 153 -11.99 -8.50 -14.45
N PHE A 154 -13.29 -8.34 -14.64
CA PHE A 154 -14.29 -9.27 -14.14
C PHE A 154 -14.24 -10.66 -14.76
N ASP A 155 -13.72 -10.82 -15.98
CA ASP A 155 -13.57 -12.15 -16.57
C ASP A 155 -12.47 -12.92 -15.84
N SER A 156 -11.38 -12.25 -15.47
CA SER A 156 -10.34 -12.83 -14.61
C SER A 156 -10.87 -13.13 -13.21
N PHE A 157 -11.64 -12.20 -12.62
CA PHE A 157 -12.21 -12.34 -11.29
C PHE A 157 -13.16 -13.53 -11.20
N SER A 158 -14.11 -13.65 -12.14
CA SER A 158 -15.08 -14.76 -12.17
C SER A 158 -14.43 -16.12 -12.39
N ARG A 159 -13.28 -16.20 -13.08
CA ARG A 159 -12.51 -17.45 -13.21
C ARG A 159 -11.74 -17.81 -11.93
N ALA A 160 -11.32 -16.79 -11.18
CA ALA A 160 -10.47 -16.96 -10.00
C ALA A 160 -11.26 -17.18 -8.70
N PHE A 161 -12.46 -16.59 -8.59
CA PHE A 161 -13.32 -16.69 -7.41
C PHE A 161 -14.03 -18.04 -7.35
N ASP A 162 -13.84 -18.76 -6.24
CA ASP A 162 -14.60 -19.96 -5.89
C ASP A 162 -15.42 -19.67 -4.62
N PRO A 163 -16.76 -19.57 -4.71
CA PRO A 163 -17.63 -19.21 -3.59
C PRO A 163 -17.54 -20.15 -2.38
N LYS A 164 -17.05 -21.38 -2.57
CA LYS A 164 -16.92 -22.38 -1.50
C LYS A 164 -15.54 -22.40 -0.84
N LYS A 165 -14.54 -21.76 -1.46
CA LYS A 165 -13.14 -21.84 -1.02
C LYS A 165 -12.53 -20.48 -0.76
N THR A 166 -12.86 -19.47 -1.57
CA THR A 166 -12.33 -18.12 -1.40
C THR A 166 -12.82 -17.57 -0.06
N SER A 167 -11.91 -17.40 0.89
CA SER A 167 -12.23 -16.92 2.24
C SER A 167 -11.97 -15.43 2.39
N VAL A 168 -11.04 -14.89 1.60
CA VAL A 168 -10.65 -13.48 1.63
C VAL A 168 -10.31 -12.98 0.23
N ILE A 169 -10.68 -11.74 -0.06
CA ILE A 169 -10.37 -11.00 -1.28
C ILE A 169 -9.71 -9.69 -0.87
N VAL A 170 -8.66 -9.27 -1.56
CA VAL A 170 -8.00 -7.98 -1.32
C VAL A 170 -8.28 -7.03 -2.48
N ILE A 171 -8.61 -5.79 -2.14
CA ILE A 171 -8.73 -4.65 -3.03
C ILE A 171 -7.82 -3.56 -2.47
N ASN A 172 -7.05 -2.89 -3.33
CA ASN A 172 -6.23 -1.74 -2.92
C ASN A 172 -6.56 -0.53 -3.79
N SER A 173 -7.12 0.50 -3.18
CA SER A 173 -7.62 1.70 -3.86
C SER A 173 -7.51 2.92 -2.93
N PRO A 174 -6.64 3.91 -3.20
CA PRO A 174 -5.70 3.96 -4.32
C PRO A 174 -4.66 2.83 -4.31
N GLY A 175 -4.33 2.28 -5.48
CA GLY A 175 -3.50 1.08 -5.61
C GLY A 175 -1.98 1.33 -5.63
N ASN A 176 -1.20 0.48 -4.96
CA ASN A 176 0.24 0.32 -5.17
C ASN A 176 0.46 -0.94 -6.01
N PRO A 177 1.03 -0.85 -7.23
CA PRO A 177 1.94 0.21 -7.70
C PRO A 177 1.35 1.28 -8.63
N LEU A 178 0.11 1.12 -9.12
CA LEU A 178 -0.39 1.90 -10.26
C LEU A 178 -0.84 3.33 -9.91
N GLY A 179 -1.21 3.59 -8.66
CA GLY A 179 -1.90 4.80 -8.25
C GLY A 179 -3.34 4.87 -8.76
N ASN A 180 -3.94 3.76 -9.21
CA ASN A 180 -5.31 3.70 -9.72
C ASN A 180 -6.35 3.84 -8.60
N ILE A 181 -7.54 4.35 -8.94
CA ILE A 181 -8.74 4.26 -8.11
C ILE A 181 -9.66 3.22 -8.74
N ILE A 182 -10.04 2.19 -7.99
CA ILE A 182 -11.04 1.23 -8.45
C ILE A 182 -12.40 1.92 -8.55
N PRO A 183 -13.10 1.85 -9.70
CA PRO A 183 -14.41 2.46 -9.86
C PRO A 183 -15.45 1.97 -8.85
N GLU A 184 -16.33 2.86 -8.37
CA GLU A 184 -17.44 2.49 -7.46
C GLU A 184 -18.31 1.36 -8.03
N ALA A 185 -18.57 1.41 -9.35
CA ALA A 185 -19.36 0.38 -10.05
C ALA A 185 -18.68 -1.00 -10.04
N ASP A 186 -17.34 -1.05 -10.08
CA ASP A 186 -16.60 -2.30 -9.99
C ASP A 186 -16.67 -2.85 -8.56
N ILE A 187 -16.52 -2.01 -7.54
CA ILE A 187 -16.67 -2.44 -6.15
C ILE A 187 -18.08 -2.98 -5.88
N ALA A 188 -19.12 -2.29 -6.36
CA ALA A 188 -20.50 -2.74 -6.24
C ALA A 188 -20.73 -4.09 -6.94
N ARG A 189 -20.26 -4.23 -8.19
CA ARG A 189 -20.39 -5.49 -8.95
C ARG A 189 -19.61 -6.63 -8.30
N LEU A 190 -18.42 -6.37 -7.76
CA LEU A 190 -17.66 -7.37 -7.01
C LEU A 190 -18.43 -7.81 -5.77
N ASN A 191 -18.99 -6.87 -5.00
CA ASN A 191 -19.79 -7.18 -3.82
C ASN A 191 -21.01 -8.06 -4.15
N ASP A 192 -21.68 -7.79 -5.28
CA ASP A 192 -22.80 -8.61 -5.78
C ASP A 192 -22.37 -10.03 -6.18
N ILE A 193 -21.21 -10.19 -6.81
CA ILE A 193 -20.67 -11.51 -7.18
C ILE A 193 -20.27 -12.32 -5.94
N VAL A 194 -19.62 -11.67 -4.97
CA VAL A 194 -19.16 -12.30 -3.73
C VAL A 194 -20.32 -12.66 -2.83
N ALA A 195 -21.37 -11.84 -2.80
CA ALA A 195 -22.63 -12.10 -2.11
C ALA A 195 -22.45 -12.51 -0.63
N GLY A 196 -21.46 -11.94 0.07
CA GLY A 196 -21.15 -12.22 1.47
C GLY A 196 -20.51 -13.60 1.74
N GLN A 197 -19.99 -14.28 0.70
CA GLN A 197 -19.40 -15.62 0.85
C GLN A 197 -17.90 -15.59 1.20
N ALA A 198 -17.27 -14.43 1.02
CA ALA A 198 -15.88 -14.18 1.38
C ALA A 198 -15.76 -12.81 2.05
N HIS A 199 -14.75 -12.64 2.91
CA HIS A 199 -14.38 -11.31 3.39
C HIS A 199 -13.71 -10.49 2.27
N ILE A 200 -13.99 -9.19 2.22
CA ILE A 200 -13.38 -8.27 1.28
C ILE A 200 -12.60 -7.22 2.07
N ILE A 201 -11.28 -7.20 1.88
CA ILE A 201 -10.40 -6.21 2.46
C ILE A 201 -10.21 -5.06 1.47
N HIS A 202 -10.64 -3.87 1.87
CA HIS A 202 -10.37 -2.61 1.18
C HIS A 202 -9.16 -1.94 1.84
N ASP A 203 -8.00 -2.05 1.19
CA ASP A 203 -6.80 -1.34 1.60
C ASP A 203 -6.85 0.11 1.13
N GLU A 204 -7.24 0.97 2.06
CA GLU A 204 -7.41 2.41 1.87
C GLU A 204 -6.20 3.23 2.34
N ILE A 205 -5.03 2.61 2.51
CA ILE A 205 -3.82 3.26 3.04
C ILE A 205 -3.41 4.58 2.36
N TYR A 206 -3.86 4.81 1.12
CA TYR A 206 -3.59 6.01 0.32
C TYR A 206 -4.80 6.95 0.16
N ASN A 207 -5.93 6.68 0.80
CA ASN A 207 -7.19 7.40 0.58
C ASN A 207 -7.16 8.92 0.88
N ASN A 208 -6.18 9.37 1.67
CA ASN A 208 -5.96 10.77 2.00
C ASN A 208 -4.94 11.47 1.08
N VAL A 209 -4.48 10.80 0.01
CA VAL A 209 -3.58 11.32 -1.02
C VAL A 209 -4.14 10.96 -2.40
N VAL A 210 -5.33 11.45 -2.72
CA VAL A 210 -5.99 11.34 -4.04
C VAL A 210 -5.88 12.66 -4.79
N PHE A 211 -5.51 12.64 -6.07
CA PHE A 211 -5.05 13.83 -6.79
C PHE A 211 -6.15 14.70 -7.39
N TYR A 212 -7.20 14.06 -7.92
CA TYR A 212 -8.18 14.74 -8.78
C TYR A 212 -9.57 14.79 -8.17
N ASP A 213 -10.02 13.68 -7.60
CA ASP A 213 -11.36 13.52 -7.06
C ASP A 213 -11.33 13.30 -5.54
N GLU A 214 -12.47 13.50 -4.89
CA GLU A 214 -12.65 13.11 -3.50
C GLU A 214 -12.73 11.58 -3.39
N TYR A 215 -12.00 11.01 -2.42
CA TYR A 215 -12.08 9.58 -2.15
C TYR A 215 -13.40 9.22 -1.49
N LYS A 216 -14.01 8.12 -1.95
CA LYS A 216 -15.19 7.52 -1.34
C LYS A 216 -14.88 6.11 -0.87
N SER A 217 -14.95 5.91 0.44
CA SER A 217 -14.82 4.58 1.03
C SER A 217 -15.97 3.68 0.58
N PRO A 218 -15.74 2.40 0.26
CA PRO A 218 -16.79 1.45 -0.11
C PRO A 218 -17.97 1.38 0.86
N LEU A 219 -17.72 1.57 2.15
CA LEU A 219 -18.77 1.49 3.16
C LEU A 219 -19.84 2.59 3.07
N ILE A 220 -19.66 3.64 2.25
CA ILE A 220 -20.72 4.65 2.07
C ILE A 220 -21.74 4.32 0.99
N TYR A 221 -21.38 3.48 0.01
CA TYR A 221 -22.24 3.20 -1.14
C TYR A 221 -22.65 1.73 -1.24
N LEU A 222 -22.04 0.84 -0.45
CA LEU A 222 -22.51 -0.53 -0.30
C LEU A 222 -23.70 -0.60 0.66
N ASP A 223 -24.74 -1.32 0.26
CA ASP A 223 -25.99 -1.47 1.04
C ASP A 223 -26.24 -2.92 1.51
N LYS A 224 -25.40 -3.87 1.09
CA LYS A 224 -25.52 -5.31 1.37
C LYS A 224 -24.16 -5.90 1.74
N HIS A 225 -24.20 -7.01 2.49
CA HIS A 225 -23.02 -7.81 2.86
C HIS A 225 -21.96 -6.98 3.61
N LEU A 226 -22.41 -6.04 4.45
CA LEU A 226 -21.53 -5.18 5.24
C LEU A 226 -20.76 -5.95 6.32
N ASP A 227 -21.29 -7.10 6.74
CA ASP A 227 -20.71 -8.02 7.71
C ASP A 227 -19.50 -8.81 7.19
N THR A 228 -19.15 -8.65 5.90
CA THR A 228 -17.94 -9.23 5.30
C THR A 228 -16.94 -8.18 4.84
N GLN A 229 -17.25 -6.88 4.96
CA GLN A 229 -16.36 -5.81 4.53
C GLN A 229 -15.36 -5.45 5.62
N ILE A 230 -14.10 -5.29 5.24
CA ILE A 230 -13.01 -4.88 6.12
C ILE A 230 -12.33 -3.68 5.48
N ILE A 231 -12.19 -2.57 6.21
CA ILE A 231 -11.32 -1.47 5.79
C ILE A 231 -9.99 -1.60 6.51
N THR A 232 -8.87 -1.41 5.81
CA THR A 232 -7.56 -1.23 6.44
C THR A 232 -6.96 0.11 6.05
N ASN A 233 -6.34 0.79 7.03
CA ASN A 233 -5.65 2.06 6.79
C ASN A 233 -4.58 2.28 7.89
N ALA A 234 -3.71 3.27 7.72
CA ALA A 234 -2.69 3.60 8.71
C ALA A 234 -2.17 5.04 8.60
N PHE A 235 -1.39 5.41 9.61
CA PHE A 235 -0.73 6.71 9.70
C PHE A 235 0.59 6.79 8.93
N SER A 236 0.99 5.70 8.27
CA SER A 236 2.30 5.58 7.64
C SER A 236 2.49 6.47 6.42
N LYS A 237 1.42 6.76 5.67
CA LYS A 237 1.47 7.41 4.35
C LYS A 237 1.05 8.86 4.41
N GLY A 238 -0.23 9.18 4.23
CA GLY A 238 -0.69 10.59 4.21
C GLY A 238 -0.28 11.40 5.45
N PHE A 239 -0.17 10.74 6.61
CA PHE A 239 0.26 11.37 7.87
C PHE A 239 1.78 11.30 8.13
N ARG A 240 2.59 10.76 7.21
CA ARG A 240 4.07 10.77 7.24
C ARG A 240 4.71 10.05 8.44
N MET A 241 4.02 9.08 9.05
CA MET A 241 4.46 8.40 10.29
C MET A 241 4.78 6.92 10.09
N TYR A 242 5.50 6.57 9.02
CA TYR A 242 5.84 5.19 8.66
C TYR A 242 6.61 4.42 9.75
N THR A 243 7.49 5.08 10.51
CA THR A 243 8.25 4.46 11.61
C THR A 243 7.47 4.31 12.91
N LYS A 244 6.34 4.99 13.08
CA LYS A 244 5.53 4.94 14.31
C LYS A 244 4.66 3.69 14.39
N ARG A 245 4.56 2.96 13.26
CA ARG A 245 3.93 1.65 13.17
C ARG A 245 2.52 1.61 13.79
N VAL A 246 1.67 2.58 13.49
CA VAL A 246 0.25 2.52 13.88
C VAL A 246 -0.60 2.39 12.63
N GLY A 247 -1.34 1.29 12.55
CA GLY A 247 -2.38 1.04 11.55
C GLY A 247 -3.63 0.53 12.23
N TYR A 248 -4.72 0.47 11.49
CA TYR A 248 -5.99 0.00 12.01
C TYR A 248 -6.82 -0.67 10.93
N ALA A 249 -7.83 -1.40 11.38
CA ALA A 249 -8.89 -1.91 10.55
C ALA A 249 -10.26 -1.57 11.15
N ILE A 250 -11.23 -1.33 10.29
CA ILE A 250 -12.65 -1.39 10.65
C ILE A 250 -13.11 -2.78 10.23
N VAL A 251 -13.49 -3.60 11.19
CA VAL A 251 -13.79 -5.02 10.99
C VAL A 251 -15.21 -5.38 11.43
N PRO A 252 -15.81 -6.41 10.82
CA PRO A 252 -17.03 -7.01 11.32
C PRO A 252 -16.87 -7.55 12.74
N ASP A 253 -17.96 -7.58 13.50
CA ASP A 253 -17.98 -8.06 14.90
C ASP A 253 -17.40 -9.47 15.05
N SER A 254 -17.59 -10.32 14.03
CA SER A 254 -17.10 -11.70 13.98
C SER A 254 -15.56 -11.82 14.05
N LEU A 255 -14.83 -10.79 13.63
CA LEU A 255 -13.36 -10.77 13.63
C LEU A 255 -12.76 -10.11 14.87
N MET A 256 -13.53 -9.31 15.62
CA MET A 256 -13.02 -8.52 16.74
C MET A 256 -12.41 -9.41 17.84
N MET A 257 -13.14 -10.44 18.29
CA MET A 257 -12.66 -11.34 19.35
C MET A 257 -11.47 -12.21 18.89
N PRO A 258 -11.50 -12.89 17.72
CA PRO A 258 -10.33 -13.63 17.24
C PRO A 258 -9.07 -12.76 17.08
N MET A 259 -9.20 -11.56 16.52
CA MET A 259 -8.06 -10.63 16.38
C MET A 259 -7.53 -10.18 17.74
N ARG A 260 -8.41 -9.91 18.71
CA ARG A 260 -8.03 -9.58 20.09
C ARG A 260 -7.19 -10.69 20.72
N ILE A 261 -7.65 -11.94 20.62
CA ILE A 261 -6.94 -13.11 21.18
C ILE A 261 -5.54 -13.23 20.54
N MET A 262 -5.45 -13.11 19.21
CA MET A 262 -4.15 -13.14 18.53
C MET A 262 -3.23 -12.03 19.02
N GLN A 263 -3.74 -10.80 19.17
CA GLN A 263 -2.93 -9.66 19.62
C GLN A 263 -2.43 -9.84 21.05
N GLN A 264 -3.29 -10.30 21.97
CA GLN A 264 -2.92 -10.58 23.37
C GLN A 264 -1.72 -11.51 23.50
N HIS A 265 -1.56 -12.44 22.55
CA HIS A 265 -0.51 -13.46 22.57
C HIS A 265 0.64 -13.21 21.57
N THR A 266 0.62 -12.10 20.83
CA THR A 266 1.71 -11.74 19.90
C THR A 266 2.39 -10.44 20.28
N LEU A 267 1.62 -9.38 20.51
CA LEU A 267 2.13 -8.02 20.73
C LEU A 267 1.64 -7.40 22.05
N LEU A 268 0.63 -8.00 22.69
CA LEU A 268 -0.11 -7.50 23.83
C LEU A 268 -0.92 -6.22 23.54
N THR A 269 -0.28 -5.14 23.12
CA THR A 269 -0.89 -3.85 22.76
C THR A 269 0.02 -3.07 21.80
N SER A 270 -0.56 -2.17 21.01
CA SER A 270 0.24 -1.15 20.30
C SER A 270 0.74 -0.10 21.31
N ASP A 271 1.90 0.52 21.04
CA ASP A 271 2.50 1.53 21.93
C ASP A 271 1.55 2.74 22.17
N PRO A 272 1.13 3.00 23.42
CA PRO A 272 0.25 4.12 23.75
C PRO A 272 0.81 5.48 23.32
N VAL A 273 2.13 5.71 23.39
CA VAL A 273 2.74 6.99 22.99
C VAL A 273 2.44 7.29 21.53
N ASN A 274 2.65 6.30 20.66
CA ASN A 274 2.35 6.44 19.25
C ASN A 274 0.85 6.65 19.03
N GLN A 275 0.00 5.91 19.74
CA GLN A 275 -1.46 6.03 19.60
C GLN A 275 -1.99 7.42 19.98
N TYR A 276 -1.51 8.03 21.07
CA TYR A 276 -1.91 9.40 21.44
C TYR A 276 -1.49 10.43 20.39
N GLY A 277 -0.29 10.30 19.80
CA GLY A 277 0.09 11.18 18.69
C GLY A 277 -0.78 10.96 17.44
N MET A 278 -1.26 9.75 17.19
CA MET A 278 -2.21 9.51 16.09
C MET A 278 -3.55 10.20 16.30
N ILE A 279 -4.03 10.33 17.55
CA ILE A 279 -5.23 11.12 17.86
C ILE A 279 -5.04 12.58 17.45
N GLU A 280 -3.85 13.15 17.69
CA GLU A 280 -3.53 14.51 17.23
C GLU A 280 -3.40 14.58 15.70
N ALA A 281 -2.81 13.57 15.08
CA ALA A 281 -2.66 13.53 13.62
C ALA A 281 -4.01 13.52 12.88
N LEU A 282 -5.02 12.82 13.41
CA LEU A 282 -6.37 12.80 12.80
C LEU A 282 -7.03 14.19 12.75
N LYS A 283 -6.56 15.16 13.53
CA LYS A 283 -7.03 16.55 13.51
C LYS A 283 -6.36 17.39 12.42
N ASP A 284 -5.24 16.92 11.86
CA ASP A 284 -4.45 17.61 10.85
C ASP A 284 -4.71 17.06 9.45
N LEU A 285 -5.67 17.68 8.74
CA LEU A 285 -5.95 17.41 7.34
C LEU A 285 -5.01 18.19 6.39
N ALA A 286 -4.27 19.17 6.89
CA ALA A 286 -3.38 19.98 6.07
C ALA A 286 -2.15 19.18 5.63
N SER A 287 -1.60 18.34 6.51
CA SER A 287 -0.42 17.52 6.19
C SER A 287 -0.66 16.51 5.05
N PRO A 288 -1.73 15.68 5.05
CA PRO A 288 -2.04 14.85 3.88
C PRO A 288 -2.30 15.67 2.61
N ARG A 289 -2.98 16.82 2.71
CA ARG A 289 -3.26 17.70 1.58
C ARG A 289 -1.99 18.29 0.95
N GLU A 290 -1.01 18.67 1.77
CA GLU A 290 0.30 19.16 1.29
C GLU A 290 1.03 18.07 0.50
N LEU A 291 1.01 16.81 0.96
CA LEU A 291 1.58 15.69 0.18
C LEU A 291 0.82 15.47 -1.12
N MET A 292 -0.51 15.50 -1.06
CA MET A 292 -1.35 15.30 -2.23
C MET A 292 -0.99 16.30 -3.34
N VAL A 293 -0.89 17.59 -3.02
CA VAL A 293 -0.51 18.62 -4.00
C VAL A 293 0.90 18.37 -4.55
N LEU A 294 1.85 18.07 -3.68
CA LEU A 294 3.24 17.81 -4.08
C LEU A 294 3.35 16.60 -5.02
N TYR A 295 2.69 15.49 -4.67
CA TYR A 295 2.78 14.24 -5.42
C TYR A 295 1.93 14.26 -6.68
N ARG A 296 0.81 14.99 -6.69
CA ARG A 296 0.07 15.28 -7.92
C ARG A 296 0.95 16.00 -8.93
N ASN A 297 1.65 17.06 -8.52
CA ASN A 297 2.54 17.81 -9.41
C ASN A 297 3.66 16.92 -9.97
N ARG A 298 4.18 15.99 -9.17
CA ARG A 298 5.20 15.01 -9.61
C ARG A 298 4.62 13.94 -10.53
N ALA A 299 3.39 13.50 -10.30
CA ALA A 299 2.67 12.59 -11.20
C ALA A 299 2.44 13.22 -12.58
N GLU A 300 1.95 14.47 -12.60
CA GLU A 300 1.76 15.26 -13.82
C GLU A 300 3.11 15.49 -14.54
N TYR A 301 4.17 15.85 -13.80
CA TYR A 301 5.51 16.01 -14.36
C TYR A 301 6.04 14.74 -15.00
N SER A 302 5.85 13.59 -14.34
CA SER A 302 6.24 12.28 -14.89
C SER A 302 5.48 11.99 -16.18
N PHE A 303 4.17 12.24 -16.18
CA PHE A 303 3.32 12.01 -17.33
C PHE A 303 3.77 12.83 -18.54
N ASP A 304 3.96 14.13 -18.36
CA ASP A 304 4.29 15.02 -19.47
C ASP A 304 5.71 14.85 -20.03
N ASN A 305 6.66 14.38 -19.22
CA ASN A 305 8.05 14.23 -19.62
C ASN A 305 8.43 12.83 -20.11
N LEU A 306 7.67 11.79 -19.72
CA LEU A 306 7.97 10.41 -20.09
C LEU A 306 6.97 9.80 -21.08
N LYS A 307 5.83 10.45 -21.35
CA LYS A 307 4.95 10.03 -22.45
C LYS A 307 5.72 10.01 -23.77
N ASP A 308 5.46 8.98 -24.56
CA ASP A 308 6.06 8.73 -25.87
C ASP A 308 7.58 8.47 -25.87
N THR A 309 8.16 8.11 -24.72
CA THR A 309 9.60 7.74 -24.60
C THR A 309 9.86 6.24 -24.76
N GLY A 310 8.83 5.44 -25.02
CA GLY A 310 8.90 3.96 -25.02
C GLY A 310 8.80 3.34 -23.63
N CYS A 311 9.05 4.12 -22.57
CA CYS A 311 8.72 3.79 -21.18
C CYS A 311 7.59 4.71 -20.69
N ASN A 312 6.36 4.39 -21.07
CA ASN A 312 5.22 5.29 -20.92
C ASN A 312 4.63 5.26 -19.49
N PRO A 313 4.39 6.42 -18.87
CA PRO A 313 3.77 6.48 -17.56
C PRO A 313 2.28 6.09 -17.61
N ILE A 314 1.90 5.11 -16.79
CA ILE A 314 0.50 4.83 -16.47
C ILE A 314 0.00 5.95 -15.56
N LYS A 315 -1.14 6.56 -15.92
CA LYS A 315 -1.68 7.70 -15.19
C LYS A 315 -2.03 7.32 -13.75
N ALA A 316 -1.39 7.98 -12.79
CA ALA A 316 -1.69 7.85 -11.38
C ALA A 316 -2.80 8.84 -10.97
N TYR A 317 -3.73 8.37 -10.14
CA TYR A 317 -4.86 9.15 -9.61
C TYR A 317 -4.73 9.40 -8.10
N GLY A 318 -3.78 8.75 -7.44
CA GLY A 318 -3.45 8.97 -6.05
C GLY A 318 -2.27 8.13 -5.59
N GLY A 319 -2.00 8.18 -4.30
CA GLY A 319 -0.91 7.43 -3.69
C GLY A 319 0.45 8.11 -3.87
N PHE A 320 1.48 7.27 -3.89
CA PHE A 320 2.87 7.67 -3.69
C PHE A 320 3.75 7.24 -4.87
N TYR A 321 3.15 6.69 -5.93
CA TYR A 321 3.88 6.05 -7.02
C TYR A 321 3.29 6.38 -8.39
N VAL A 322 4.17 6.34 -9.39
CA VAL A 322 3.80 6.16 -10.80
C VAL A 322 4.44 4.87 -11.30
N THR A 323 3.72 4.13 -12.14
CA THR A 323 4.26 2.97 -12.84
C THR A 323 4.52 3.36 -14.30
N LEU A 324 5.68 2.99 -14.82
CA LEU A 324 6.02 3.06 -16.24
C LEU A 324 5.78 1.69 -16.87
N ASP A 325 5.09 1.68 -18.01
CA ASP A 325 5.04 0.56 -18.93
C ASP A 325 6.26 0.62 -19.85
N CYS A 326 7.13 -0.38 -19.73
CA CYS A 326 8.43 -0.44 -20.40
C CYS A 326 8.50 -1.61 -21.40
N ASP A 327 7.36 -2.22 -21.76
CA ASP A 327 7.29 -3.43 -22.57
C ASP A 327 8.02 -3.28 -23.90
N ASP A 328 7.76 -2.19 -24.62
CA ASP A 328 8.34 -1.94 -25.94
C ASP A 328 9.82 -1.61 -25.83
N TRP A 329 10.22 -0.81 -24.84
CA TRP A 329 11.61 -0.46 -24.58
C TRP A 329 12.48 -1.68 -24.28
N ILE A 330 12.01 -2.56 -23.40
CA ILE A 330 12.72 -3.80 -23.03
C ILE A 330 12.95 -4.67 -24.26
N LYS A 331 11.92 -4.84 -25.11
CA LYS A 331 12.01 -5.63 -26.34
C LYS A 331 12.97 -4.99 -27.35
N GLU A 332 12.89 -3.68 -27.58
CA GLU A 332 13.71 -2.97 -28.56
C GLU A 332 15.19 -2.97 -28.19
N LYS A 333 15.51 -2.76 -26.90
CA LYS A 333 16.89 -2.70 -26.40
C LYS A 333 17.46 -4.05 -26.01
N GLY A 334 16.66 -5.13 -26.09
CA GLY A 334 17.11 -6.49 -25.80
C GLY A 334 17.42 -6.76 -24.34
N PHE A 335 16.73 -6.08 -23.41
CA PHE A 335 16.80 -6.39 -21.99
C PHE A 335 16.07 -7.72 -21.70
N GLY A 336 16.53 -8.46 -20.69
CA GLY A 336 15.88 -9.70 -20.28
C GLY A 336 14.54 -9.45 -19.59
N ASP A 337 14.53 -8.52 -18.63
CA ASP A 337 13.34 -8.08 -17.89
C ASP A 337 13.51 -6.65 -17.33
N SER A 338 12.52 -6.18 -16.55
CA SER A 338 12.58 -4.86 -15.91
C SER A 338 13.68 -4.73 -14.83
N LYS A 339 14.20 -5.84 -14.28
CA LYS A 339 15.31 -5.80 -13.31
C LYS A 339 16.61 -5.41 -14.01
N ASP A 340 16.86 -5.98 -15.18
CA ASP A 340 18.03 -5.62 -16.01
C ASP A 340 17.97 -4.14 -16.40
N LEU A 341 16.79 -3.66 -16.83
CA LEU A 341 16.58 -2.25 -17.13
C LEU A 341 16.83 -1.35 -15.91
N ALA A 342 16.30 -1.71 -14.73
CA ALA A 342 16.48 -0.92 -13.51
C ALA A 342 17.96 -0.80 -13.10
N ARG A 343 18.74 -1.87 -13.27
CA ARG A 343 20.20 -1.86 -13.03
C ARG A 343 20.94 -0.98 -14.03
N ASP A 344 20.63 -1.10 -15.32
CA ASP A 344 21.28 -0.31 -16.37
C ASP A 344 21.02 1.20 -16.19
N ILE A 345 19.80 1.59 -15.81
CA ILE A 345 19.45 2.98 -15.46
C ILE A 345 20.28 3.46 -14.25
N LEU A 346 20.37 2.65 -13.19
CA LEU A 346 21.14 3.00 -12.00
C LEU A 346 22.62 3.22 -12.33
N GLU A 347 23.22 2.36 -13.17
CA GLU A 347 24.63 2.45 -13.53
C GLU A 347 24.94 3.62 -14.46
N LYS A 348 24.06 3.91 -15.43
CA LYS A 348 24.32 4.93 -16.47
C LYS A 348 23.92 6.34 -16.06
N VAL A 349 22.75 6.50 -15.41
CA VAL A 349 22.21 7.82 -15.06
C VAL A 349 22.02 8.05 -13.57
N TYR A 350 22.44 7.09 -12.74
CA TYR A 350 22.42 7.20 -11.28
C TYR A 350 21.01 7.49 -10.72
N VAL A 351 20.00 6.84 -11.29
CA VAL A 351 18.62 6.88 -10.77
C VAL A 351 18.20 5.48 -10.34
N ALA A 352 17.95 5.29 -9.04
CA ALA A 352 17.46 4.01 -8.52
C ALA A 352 15.93 3.95 -8.68
N THR A 353 15.47 3.04 -9.55
CA THR A 353 14.06 2.73 -9.78
C THR A 353 13.73 1.33 -9.24
N VAL A 354 12.46 0.95 -9.19
CA VAL A 354 12.06 -0.40 -8.74
C VAL A 354 11.48 -1.18 -9.92
N PRO A 355 12.00 -2.37 -10.25
CA PRO A 355 11.39 -3.21 -11.27
C PRO A 355 10.01 -3.67 -10.81
N SER A 356 9.01 -3.54 -11.68
CA SER A 356 7.62 -3.84 -11.32
C SER A 356 7.32 -5.34 -11.21
N THR A 357 8.31 -6.21 -11.47
CA THR A 357 8.23 -7.65 -11.20
C THR A 357 7.87 -7.94 -9.76
N ASP A 358 8.33 -7.09 -8.84
CA ASP A 358 8.03 -7.13 -7.40
C ASP A 358 6.52 -6.97 -7.09
N PHE A 359 5.75 -6.43 -8.05
CA PHE A 359 4.32 -6.14 -7.95
C PHE A 359 3.48 -6.96 -8.94
N GLY A 360 4.07 -7.93 -9.64
CA GLY A 360 3.39 -8.76 -10.61
C GLY A 360 3.26 -8.18 -12.02
N ILE A 361 4.03 -7.14 -12.37
CA ILE A 361 4.12 -6.58 -13.73
C ILE A 361 5.50 -6.92 -14.31
N PRO A 362 5.63 -7.80 -15.32
CA PRO A 362 6.93 -8.25 -15.82
C PRO A 362 7.84 -7.11 -16.30
N ASN A 363 7.27 -6.17 -17.05
CA ASN A 363 8.01 -5.22 -17.87
C ASN A 363 7.63 -3.77 -17.58
N GLY A 364 7.74 -3.37 -16.31
CA GLY A 364 7.53 -1.99 -15.90
C GLY A 364 8.49 -1.53 -14.83
N LEU A 365 8.52 -0.24 -14.57
CA LEU A 365 9.26 0.38 -13.47
C LEU A 365 8.30 1.14 -12.56
N ARG A 366 8.45 1.02 -11.24
CA ARG A 366 7.72 1.83 -10.27
C ARG A 366 8.64 2.92 -9.72
N LEU A 367 8.16 4.16 -9.76
CA LEU A 367 8.85 5.33 -9.23
C LEU A 367 8.08 5.88 -8.02
N SER A 368 8.77 6.09 -6.91
CA SER A 368 8.26 6.77 -5.72
C SER A 368 8.36 8.27 -5.88
N PHE A 369 7.26 8.99 -5.62
CA PHE A 369 7.26 10.45 -5.63
C PHE A 369 8.08 11.06 -4.50
N CYS A 370 8.54 10.30 -3.50
CA CYS A 370 9.00 10.83 -2.22
C CYS A 370 10.47 11.28 -2.18
N ASN A 371 10.98 11.88 -3.26
CA ASN A 371 12.34 12.44 -3.29
C ASN A 371 12.27 13.94 -3.60
N SER A 372 13.00 14.77 -2.85
CA SER A 372 13.05 16.22 -3.11
C SER A 372 13.59 16.57 -4.50
N ARG A 373 14.44 15.70 -5.07
CA ARG A 373 15.01 15.81 -6.43
C ARG A 373 14.22 15.01 -7.47
N TYR A 374 12.95 14.72 -7.23
CA TYR A 374 12.15 13.86 -8.11
C TYR A 374 12.12 14.34 -9.57
N ASN A 375 11.91 15.64 -9.82
CA ASN A 375 11.88 16.14 -11.20
C ASN A 375 13.21 15.94 -11.93
N GLU A 376 14.33 16.11 -11.22
CA GLU A 376 15.66 15.82 -11.77
C GLU A 376 15.82 14.33 -12.12
N ALA A 377 15.29 13.42 -11.31
CA ALA A 377 15.27 12.00 -11.63
C ALA A 377 14.49 11.73 -12.92
N ILE A 378 13.33 12.37 -13.09
CA ILE A 378 12.52 12.28 -14.32
C ILE A 378 13.27 12.85 -15.52
N ASP A 379 14.00 13.96 -15.38
CA ASP A 379 14.78 14.54 -16.46
C ASP A 379 15.91 13.59 -16.91
N ARG A 380 16.62 12.97 -15.96
CA ARG A 380 17.65 11.96 -16.27
C ARG A 380 17.07 10.72 -16.96
N LEU A 381 15.91 10.25 -16.50
CA LEU A 381 15.19 9.14 -17.12
C LEU A 381 14.75 9.49 -18.54
N ARG A 382 14.21 10.69 -18.75
CA ARG A 382 13.82 11.17 -20.08
C ARG A 382 15.02 11.16 -21.01
N THR A 383 16.14 11.76 -20.60
CA THR A 383 17.38 11.75 -21.39
C THR A 383 17.80 10.32 -21.74
N TYR A 384 17.83 9.41 -20.76
CA TYR A 384 18.17 8.01 -20.97
C TYR A 384 17.26 7.34 -22.02
N PHE A 385 15.94 7.52 -21.91
CA PHE A 385 14.98 6.93 -22.85
C PHE A 385 14.98 7.60 -24.23
N THR A 386 15.45 8.83 -24.36
CA THR A 386 15.53 9.51 -25.67
C THR A 386 16.86 9.34 -26.39
N GLU A 387 17.99 9.30 -25.66
CA GLU A 387 19.33 9.18 -26.24
C GLU A 387 19.68 7.75 -26.60
N ALA A 388 19.20 6.76 -25.84
CA ALA A 388 19.40 5.36 -26.20
C ALA A 388 18.49 4.91 -27.36
N ALA A 389 17.51 5.72 -27.79
CA ALA A 389 16.63 5.44 -28.92
C ALA A 389 17.30 5.69 -30.30
N THR A 390 18.46 6.36 -30.32
CA THR A 390 19.34 6.50 -31.49
C THR A 390 20.50 5.53 -31.41
#